data_AF-A0A353EDZ3-F1
#
_entry.id   AF-A0A353EDZ3-F1
#
_cell.length_a   1.000
_cell.length_b   1.000
_cell.length_c   1.000
_cell.angle_alpha   90.00
_cell.angle_beta   90.00
_cell.angle_gamma   90.00
#
_symmetry.space_group_name_H-M   'P 1'
#
loop_
_entity.id
_entity.type
_entity.pdbx_description
1 polymer ?
#
loop_
_entity_poly.entity_id
_entity_poly.type
_entity_poly.pdbx_seq_one_letter_code
_entity_poly.pdbx_strand_id
1 'polypeptide(L)' 'LYKQAENGNLKNILSLEDQPLVSVDFIGRTESAVLAEDLCQVNRHQLRLYGW' A
#
# COMPACT_ATOMS: atom_id res chain seq x y z
N LEU A 1 -11.43 3.53 -0.47
CA LEU A 1 -11.05 3.29 -1.88
C LEU A 1 -9.95 2.24 -2.00
N TYR A 2 -8.73 2.47 -1.48
CA TYR A 2 -7.65 1.48 -1.61
C TYR A 2 -7.93 0.14 -0.91
N LYS A 3 -8.42 0.13 0.35
CA LYS A 3 -8.87 -1.09 1.05
C LYS A 3 -9.99 -1.85 0.33
N GLN A 4 -10.82 -1.14 -0.45
CA GLN A 4 -11.86 -1.79 -1.26
C GLN A 4 -11.26 -2.38 -2.55
N ALA A 5 -10.24 -1.73 -3.12
CA ALA A 5 -9.57 -2.21 -4.32
C ALA A 5 -8.72 -3.47 -4.04
N GLU A 6 -7.97 -3.49 -2.93
CA GLU A 6 -7.24 -4.66 -2.43
C GLU A 6 -8.17 -5.87 -2.25
N ASN A 7 -9.34 -5.67 -1.64
CA ASN A 7 -10.29 -6.77 -1.41
C ASN A 7 -11.16 -7.10 -2.64
N GLY A 8 -11.03 -6.34 -3.72
CA GLY A 8 -11.87 -6.43 -4.91
C GLY A 8 -11.05 -6.71 -6.17
N ASN A 9 -11.12 -5.79 -7.12
CA ASN A 9 -10.57 -5.97 -8.46
C ASN A 9 -9.03 -6.08 -8.51
N LEU A 10 -8.32 -5.69 -7.44
CA LEU A 10 -6.86 -5.75 -7.35
C LEU A 10 -6.38 -6.77 -6.30
N LYS A 11 -7.22 -7.73 -5.93
CA LYS A 11 -6.85 -8.79 -5.00
C LYS A 11 -5.62 -9.54 -5.49
N ASN A 12 -4.65 -9.73 -4.58
CA ASN A 12 -3.33 -10.32 -4.83
C ASN A 12 -2.41 -9.51 -5.76
N ILE A 13 -2.85 -8.33 -6.23
CA ILE A 13 -2.03 -7.43 -7.06
C ILE A 13 -1.59 -6.22 -6.23
N LEU A 14 -2.52 -5.66 -5.45
CA LEU A 14 -2.30 -4.55 -4.53
C LEU A 14 -2.57 -5.01 -3.10
N SER A 15 -1.67 -4.72 -2.18
CA SER A 15 -1.93 -4.82 -0.74
C SER A 15 -1.73 -3.48 -0.03
N LEU A 16 -2.36 -3.33 1.14
CA LEU A 16 -2.21 -2.18 2.02
C LEU A 16 -1.70 -2.63 3.38
N GLU A 17 -0.68 -1.93 3.87
CA GLU A 17 -0.10 -2.16 5.19
C GLU A 17 -0.13 -0.86 6.00
N ASP A 18 -0.61 -0.95 7.23
CA ASP A 18 -0.64 0.18 8.18
C ASP A 18 0.42 0.03 9.30
N GLN A 19 1.17 -1.07 9.27
CA GLN A 19 2.24 -1.35 10.21
C GLN A 19 3.52 -0.60 9.78
N PRO A 20 4.38 -0.21 10.73
CA PRO A 20 5.64 0.48 10.43
C PRO A 20 6.67 -0.52 9.87
N LEU A 21 6.48 -0.93 8.62
CA LEU A 21 7.30 -1.91 7.91
C LEU A 21 8.49 -1.27 7.20
N VAL A 22 9.55 -2.05 7.01
CA VAL A 22 10.76 -1.67 6.28
C VAL A 22 10.98 -2.58 5.08
N SER A 23 11.91 -2.21 4.18
CA SER A 23 12.11 -2.91 2.89
C SER A 23 12.28 -4.42 2.99
N VAL A 24 12.93 -4.92 4.04
CA VAL A 24 13.20 -6.35 4.23
C VAL A 24 11.93 -7.15 4.50
N ASP A 25 10.89 -6.52 5.04
CA ASP A 25 9.62 -7.18 5.39
C ASP A 25 8.80 -7.56 4.13
N PHE A 26 9.17 -7.00 2.97
CA PHE A 26 8.53 -7.28 1.69
C PHE A 26 9.21 -8.40 0.89
N ILE A 27 10.35 -8.93 1.35
CA ILE A 27 11.03 -10.03 0.66
C ILE A 27 10.13 -11.27 0.65
N GLY A 28 9.88 -11.81 -0.55
CA GLY A 28 9.05 -13.00 -0.75
C GLY A 28 7.55 -12.71 -0.85
N ARG A 29 7.13 -11.44 -0.74
CA ARG A 29 5.79 -11.03 -1.13
C ARG A 29 5.59 -11.20 -2.64
N THR A 30 4.34 -11.43 -3.02
CA THR A 30 3.95 -11.80 -4.39
C THR A 30 3.12 -10.74 -5.08
N GLU A 31 2.60 -9.79 -4.30
CA GLU A 31 1.86 -8.62 -4.75
C GLU A 31 2.76 -7.75 -5.63
N SER A 32 2.16 -7.07 -6.62
CA SER A 32 2.91 -6.16 -7.51
C SER A 32 3.18 -4.81 -6.87
N ALA A 33 2.38 -4.42 -5.87
CA ALA A 33 2.59 -3.21 -5.10
C ALA A 33 2.01 -3.38 -3.68
N VAL A 34 2.72 -2.86 -2.69
CA VAL A 34 2.21 -2.75 -1.31
C VAL A 34 2.25 -1.30 -0.86
N LEU A 35 1.09 -0.70 -0.58
CA LEU A 35 1.00 0.68 -0.11
C LEU A 35 1.23 0.75 1.41
N ALA A 36 2.15 1.61 1.82
CA ALA A 36 2.41 1.94 3.22
C ALA A 36 1.49 3.08 3.66
N GLU A 37 0.36 2.73 4.28
CA GLU A 37 -0.70 3.67 4.69
C GLU A 37 -0.20 4.64 5.77
N ASP A 38 0.69 4.18 6.65
CA ASP A 38 1.32 4.96 7.72
C ASP A 38 2.16 6.14 7.19
N LEU A 39 2.72 6.01 5.98
CA LEU A 39 3.53 7.04 5.33
C LEU A 39 2.71 7.97 4.41
N CYS A 40 1.46 7.60 4.09
CA CYS A 40 0.64 8.36 3.15
C CYS A 40 0.24 9.72 3.73
N GLN A 41 0.28 10.76 2.90
CA GLN A 41 -0.07 12.13 3.29
C GLN A 41 -1.10 12.73 2.35
N VAL A 42 -2.06 13.45 2.94
CA VAL A 42 -3.08 14.21 2.22
C VAL A 42 -2.96 15.68 2.59
N ASN A 43 -2.71 16.53 1.59
CA ASN A 43 -2.68 17.98 1.74
C ASN A 43 -3.58 18.64 0.69
N ARG A 44 -4.86 18.85 1.04
CA ARG A 44 -5.92 19.38 0.16
C ARG A 44 -6.02 18.60 -1.16
N HIS A 45 -5.41 19.12 -2.23
CA HIS A 45 -5.46 18.54 -3.58
C HIS A 45 -4.17 17.77 -3.92
N GLN A 46 -3.22 17.67 -2.99
CA GLN A 46 -1.99 16.90 -3.16
C GLN A 46 -2.04 15.64 -2.31
N LEU A 47 -1.82 14.50 -2.97
CA LEU A 47 -1.66 13.21 -2.33
C LEU A 47 -0.21 12.78 -2.47
N ARG A 48 0.37 12.30 -1.38
CA ARG A 48 1.65 11.59 -1.41
C ARG A 48 1.41 10.17 -0.91
N LEU A 49 1.67 9.22 -1.79
CA LEU A 49 1.52 7.79 -1.52
C LEU A 49 2.91 7.16 -1.56
N TYR A 50 3.14 6.20 -0.67
CA TYR A 50 4.38 5.44 -0.62
C TYR A 50 4.03 3.98 -0.85
N GLY A 51 4.76 3.33 -1.75
CA GLY A 51 4.56 1.93 -2.07
C GLY A 51 5.90 1.23 -2.27
N TRP A 52 5.94 -0.02 -1.81
CA TRP A 52 6.97 -0.99 -2.11
C TRP A 52 6.59 -1.82 -3.32
#